data_AF-A0A9Q0UZP0-F1
#
_entry.id   AF-A0A9Q0UZP0-F1
#
_cell.length_a   1.000
_cell.length_b   1.000
_cell.length_c   1.000
_cell.angle_alpha   90.00
_cell.angle_beta   90.00
_cell.angle_gamma   90.00
#
_symmetry.space_group_name_H-M   'P 1'
#
loop_
_entity.id
_entity.type
_entity.pdbx_description
1 polymer ?
#
loop_
_entity_poly.entity_id
_entity_poly.type
_entity_poly.pdbx_seq_one_letter_code
_entity_poly.pdbx_strand_id
1 'polypeptide(L)'
;MRKKFQEVPGVPLIFGLRNALFLEPPSAFQRQFAKNSEEERSHMTEKEAALLKKRTKDLVENWEIGDSSDENGNPEDENLEMQPKKYSSRKGMTVKDRPQFKRKKAKL
;
A
#
# COMPACT_ATOMS: atom_id res chain seq x y z
N MET A 1 -23.15 -2.07 3.84
CA MET A 1 -21.79 -2.29 4.38
C MET A 1 -20.79 -1.20 4.01
N ARG A 2 -20.72 -0.70 2.76
CA ARG A 2 -19.77 0.36 2.35
C ARG A 2 -19.79 1.64 3.20
N LYS A 3 -20.98 2.13 3.57
CA LYS A 3 -21.14 3.38 4.38
C LYS A 3 -20.36 3.37 5.69
N LYS A 4 -20.24 2.23 6.37
CA LYS A 4 -19.54 2.14 7.65
C LYS A 4 -18.03 2.41 7.52
N PHE A 5 -17.43 2.03 6.40
CA PHE A 5 -16.01 2.23 6.15
C PHE A 5 -15.68 3.64 5.65
N GLN A 6 -16.67 4.41 5.19
CA GLN A 6 -16.51 5.82 4.85
C GLN A 6 -16.34 6.71 6.09
N GLU A 7 -16.80 6.24 7.25
CA GLU A 7 -16.66 6.91 8.55
C GLU A 7 -15.31 6.60 9.22
N VAL A 8 -14.54 5.63 8.70
CA VAL A 8 -13.21 5.31 9.23
C VAL A 8 -12.15 6.12 8.48
N PRO A 9 -11.30 6.89 9.18
CA PRO A 9 -10.21 7.63 8.54
C PRO A 9 -9.14 6.66 8.01
N GLY A 10 -8.51 7.01 6.89
CA GLY A 10 -7.37 6.27 6.34
C GLY A 10 -7.68 4.94 5.65
N VAL A 11 -8.96 4.56 5.49
CA VAL A 11 -9.35 3.32 4.80
C VAL A 11 -9.71 3.61 3.34
N PRO A 12 -8.92 3.11 2.36
CA PRO A 12 -9.29 3.19 0.95
C PRO A 12 -10.44 2.23 0.65
N LEU A 13 -11.47 2.73 -0.03
CA LEU A 13 -12.66 1.98 -0.41
C LEU A 13 -12.54 1.50 -1.85
N ILE A 14 -12.34 0.20 -2.02
CA ILE A 14 -12.27 -0.44 -3.35
C ILE A 14 -13.45 -1.41 -3.46
N PHE A 15 -14.17 -1.36 -4.58
CA PHE A 15 -15.23 -2.32 -4.86
C PHE A 15 -15.19 -2.80 -6.31
N GLY A 16 -15.52 -4.09 -6.49
CA GLY A 16 -15.63 -4.70 -7.81
C GLY A 16 -17.03 -4.55 -8.37
N LEU A 17 -17.13 -4.18 -9.64
CA LEU A 17 -18.38 -4.25 -10.40
C LEU A 17 -18.11 -5.02 -11.69
N ARG A 18 -18.70 -6.22 -11.79
CA ARG A 18 -18.49 -7.18 -12.90
C ARG A 18 -17.01 -7.51 -13.11
N ASN A 19 -16.36 -6.87 -14.07
CA ASN A 19 -14.99 -7.13 -14.53
C ASN A 19 -14.05 -5.94 -14.29
N ALA A 20 -14.47 -4.96 -13.49
CA ALA A 20 -13.66 -3.79 -13.14
C ALA A 20 -13.62 -3.57 -11.63
N LEU A 21 -12.50 -3.02 -11.16
CA LEU A 21 -12.31 -2.54 -9.78
C LEU A 21 -12.40 -1.02 -9.79
N PHE A 22 -13.20 -0.47 -8.89
CA PHE A 22 -13.37 0.96 -8.72
C PHE A 22 -12.80 1.38 -7.37
N LEU A 23 -11.98 2.43 -7.40
CA LEU A 23 -11.55 3.15 -6.22
C LEU A 23 -12.54 4.27 -5.95
N GLU A 24 -13.12 4.28 -4.76
CA GLU A 24 -14.03 5.33 -4.33
C GLU A 24 -13.23 6.57 -3.90
N PRO A 25 -13.65 7.79 -4.30
CA PRO A 25 -13.03 9.00 -3.79
C PRO A 25 -13.22 9.12 -2.27
N PRO A 26 -12.29 9.77 -1.56
CA PRO A 26 -12.36 9.89 -0.10
C PRO A 26 -13.64 10.60 0.32
N SER A 27 -14.29 10.07 1.36
CA SER A 27 -15.55 10.59 1.90
C SER A 27 -15.40 12.03 2.43
N ALA A 28 -16.53 12.75 2.58
CA ALA A 28 -16.53 14.08 3.21
C ALA A 28 -15.89 14.06 4.61
N PHE A 29 -16.20 13.02 5.40
CA PHE A 29 -15.60 12.81 6.72
C PHE A 29 -14.08 12.63 6.64
N GLN A 30 -13.62 11.75 5.74
CA GLN A 30 -12.19 11.49 5.54
C GLN A 30 -11.44 12.75 5.07
N ARG A 31 -12.06 13.57 4.21
CA ARG A 31 -11.50 14.86 3.78
C ARG A 31 -11.44 15.87 4.92
N GLN A 32 -12.45 15.93 5.79
CA GLN A 32 -12.45 16.80 6.96
C GLN A 32 -11.38 16.36 7.96
N PHE A 33 -11.24 15.06 8.21
CA PHE A 33 -10.18 14.54 9.07
C PHE A 33 -8.79 14.94 8.56
N ALA A 34 -8.53 14.76 7.25
CA ALA A 34 -7.26 15.15 6.65
C ALA A 34 -7.01 16.67 6.73
N LYS A 35 -8.05 17.49 6.54
CA LYS A 35 -7.93 18.94 6.70
C LYS A 35 -7.58 19.34 8.13
N ASN A 36 -8.25 18.74 9.12
CA ASN A 36 -8.01 19.06 10.52
C ASN A 36 -6.60 18.64 10.96
N SER A 37 -6.11 17.49 10.48
CA SER A 37 -4.75 17.05 10.80
C SER A 37 -3.67 17.92 10.14
N GLU A 38 -3.93 18.41 8.92
CA GLU A 38 -3.05 19.39 8.27
C GLU A 38 -3.09 20.76 8.95
N GLU A 39 -4.27 21.22 9.37
CA GLU A 39 -4.47 22.47 10.11
C GLU A 39 -3.72 22.44 11.45
N GLU A 40 -3.84 21.36 12.22
CA GLU A 40 -3.08 21.16 13.45
C GLU A 40 -1.57 21.22 13.20
N ARG A 41 -1.10 20.60 12.11
CA ARG A 41 0.33 20.63 11.73
C ARG A 41 0.79 22.02 11.30
N SER A 42 -0.07 22.79 10.64
CA SER A 42 0.21 24.15 10.20
C SER A 42 0.30 25.13 11.38
N HIS A 43 -0.53 24.92 12.41
CA HIS A 43 -0.57 25.76 13.60
C HIS A 43 0.42 25.34 14.71
N MET A 44 1.12 24.22 14.54
CA MET A 44 2.09 23.73 15.52
C MET A 44 3.30 24.67 15.64
N THR A 45 3.69 24.98 16.87
CA THR A 45 4.90 25.78 17.13
C THR A 45 6.16 24.95 16.85
N GLU A 46 7.25 25.57 16.39
CA GLU A 46 8.51 24.87 16.04
C GLU A 46 9.03 23.95 17.17
N LYS A 47 8.88 24.36 18.43
CA LYS A 47 9.28 23.59 19.61
C LYS A 47 8.45 22.31 19.78
N GLU A 48 7.14 22.41 19.56
CA GLU A 48 6.22 21.28 19.64
C GLU A 48 6.48 20.28 18.52
N ALA A 49 6.73 20.78 17.30
CA ALA A 49 7.11 19.96 16.15
C ALA A 49 8.44 19.24 16.39
N ALA A 50 9.42 19.91 16.98
CA ALA A 50 10.71 19.30 17.34
C ALA A 50 10.56 18.21 18.41
N LEU A 51 9.68 18.41 19.39
CA LEU A 51 9.40 17.43 20.43
C LEU A 51 8.68 16.19 19.88
N LEU A 52 7.70 16.38 18.98
CA LEU A 52 7.05 15.26 18.27
C LEU A 52 8.07 14.48 17.43
N LYS A 53 8.92 15.16 16.65
CA LYS A 53 9.93 14.50 15.82
C LYS A 53 10.88 13.63 16.63
N LYS A 54 11.27 14.07 17.84
CA LYS A 54 12.09 13.28 18.75
C LYS A 54 11.34 12.02 19.20
N ARG A 55 10.12 12.18 19.73
CA ARG A 55 9.29 11.04 20.16
C ARG A 55 9.01 10.04 19.05
N THR A 56 8.76 10.50 17.82
CA THR A 56 8.52 9.59 16.69
C THR A 56 9.78 8.82 16.31
N LYS A 57 10.98 9.44 16.40
CA LYS A 57 12.24 8.76 16.15
C LYS A 57 12.50 7.69 17.20
N ASP A 58 12.33 8.03 18.48
CA ASP A 58 12.50 7.08 19.57
C ASP A 58 11.58 5.86 19.39
N LEU A 59 10.33 6.08 18.94
CA LEU A 59 9.36 5.00 18.74
C LEU A 59 9.69 4.12 17.52
N VAL A 60 10.20 4.71 16.43
CA VAL A 60 10.67 3.97 15.25
C VAL A 60 11.89 3.11 15.62
N GLU A 61 12.88 3.70 16.30
CA GLU A 61 14.10 3.02 16.71
C GLU A 61 13.81 1.87 17.70
N ASN A 62 12.81 2.03 18.57
CA ASN A 62 12.43 0.99 19.53
C ASN A 62 11.49 -0.08 18.92
N TRP A 63 10.75 0.24 17.86
CA TRP A 63 9.89 -0.70 17.14
C TRP A 63 10.71 -1.70 16.30
N GLU A 64 11.88 -1.30 15.81
CA GLU A 64 12.82 -2.20 15.11
C GLU A 64 13.36 -3.34 15.98
N ILE A 65 13.18 -3.30 17.31
CA ILE A 65 13.63 -4.34 18.25
C ILE A 65 12.56 -5.43 18.47
N GLY A 66 11.30 -5.16 18.08
CA GLY A 66 10.15 -6.04 18.39
C GLY A 66 9.69 -6.99 17.29
N ASP A 67 10.25 -6.91 16.08
CA ASP A 67 9.79 -7.70 14.92
C ASP A 67 10.93 -8.46 14.22
N SER A 68 11.93 -8.93 14.98
CA SER A 68 12.95 -9.84 14.45
C SER A 68 12.50 -11.30 14.56
N SER A 69 11.52 -11.68 13.75
CA SER A 69 11.36 -13.08 13.31
C SER A 69 10.62 -13.18 11.98
N ASP A 70 11.17 -12.58 10.93
CA ASP A 70 11.28 -13.31 9.67
C ASP A 70 12.45 -12.77 8.84
N GLU A 71 13.13 -13.68 8.19
CA GLU A 71 14.41 -13.53 7.51
C GLU A 71 14.26 -12.68 6.25
N ASN A 72 15.29 -11.84 5.99
CA ASN A 72 15.71 -11.32 4.68
C ASN A 72 15.13 -9.97 4.18
N GLY A 73 15.93 -8.91 4.30
CA GLY A 73 15.94 -7.81 3.31
C GLY A 73 16.35 -6.42 3.81
N ASN A 74 17.63 -6.08 3.62
CA ASN A 74 18.28 -4.76 3.53
C ASN A 74 17.35 -3.53 3.30
N PRO A 75 17.49 -2.41 4.05
CA PRO A 75 16.77 -1.17 3.77
C PRO A 75 17.59 -0.27 2.84
N GLU A 76 17.22 -0.21 1.56
CA GLU A 76 17.71 0.83 0.65
C GLU A 76 16.54 1.69 0.15
N ASP A 77 16.69 2.97 0.45
CA ASP A 77 15.85 4.10 0.13
C ASP A 77 15.96 4.39 -1.37
N GLU A 78 15.06 3.86 -2.20
CA GLU A 78 14.99 4.26 -3.61
C GLU A 78 13.55 4.40 -4.13
N ASN A 79 13.32 5.59 -4.70
CA ASN A 79 12.23 5.98 -5.57
C ASN A 79 11.79 4.85 -6.52
N LEU A 80 10.69 4.16 -6.22
CA LEU A 80 10.13 3.13 -7.09
C LEU A 80 9.29 3.76 -8.21
N GLU A 81 9.98 4.38 -9.15
CA GLU A 81 9.47 4.57 -10.50
C GLU A 81 9.14 3.18 -11.08
N MET A 82 7.86 2.94 -11.38
CA MET A 82 7.35 1.65 -11.86
C MET A 82 7.95 1.29 -13.23
N GLN A 83 9.12 0.67 -13.23
CA GLN A 83 9.63 -0.05 -14.40
C GLN A 83 8.88 -1.39 -14.53
N PRO A 84 8.35 -1.76 -15.70
CA PRO A 84 7.68 -3.04 -15.88
C PRO A 84 8.69 -4.19 -15.73
N LYS A 85 8.57 -4.96 -14.63
CA LYS A 85 9.34 -6.19 -14.41
C LYS A 85 9.16 -7.12 -15.60
N LYS A 86 10.23 -7.36 -16.36
CA LYS A 86 10.27 -8.39 -17.40
C LYS A 86 10.21 -9.75 -16.70
N TYR A 87 9.06 -10.42 -16.79
CA TYR A 87 8.91 -11.78 -16.30
C TYR A 87 9.82 -12.71 -17.11
N SER A 88 10.98 -13.07 -16.55
CA SER A 88 11.74 -14.23 -17.01
C SER A 88 10.88 -15.47 -16.76
N SER A 89 10.44 -16.13 -17.84
CA SER A 89 9.65 -17.35 -17.74
C SER A 89 10.54 -18.46 -17.16
N ARG A 90 10.54 -18.62 -15.83
CA ARG A 90 11.07 -19.82 -15.19
C ARG A 90 10.29 -21.00 -15.75
N LYS A 91 10.99 -21.86 -16.47
CA LYS A 91 10.48 -23.13 -16.99
C LYS A 91 10.28 -24.07 -15.80
N GLY A 92 9.18 -23.88 -15.07
CA GLY A 92 8.79 -24.77 -13.98
C GLY A 92 8.43 -26.15 -14.51
N MET A 93 8.97 -27.19 -13.89
CA MET A 93 8.59 -28.60 -14.10
C MET A 93 7.07 -28.75 -14.02
N THR A 94 6.42 -28.96 -15.16
CA THR A 94 4.97 -29.06 -15.26
C THR A 94 4.49 -30.46 -14.88
N VAL A 95 3.99 -30.63 -13.65
CA VAL A 95 2.96 -31.65 -13.37
C VAL A 95 1.63 -31.05 -13.83
N LYS A 96 1.03 -31.60 -14.89
CA LYS A 96 -0.18 -31.03 -15.51
C LYS A 96 -1.43 -31.67 -14.93
N ASP A 97 -1.91 -31.11 -13.82
CA ASP A 97 -3.14 -31.56 -13.14
C ASP A 97 -4.43 -30.89 -13.68
N ARG A 98 -4.33 -29.96 -14.65
CA ARG A 98 -5.50 -29.21 -15.14
C ARG A 98 -5.63 -29.20 -16.67
N PRO A 99 -6.87 -29.30 -17.20
CA PRO A 99 -7.12 -29.20 -18.64
C PRO A 99 -6.63 -27.85 -19.20
N GLN A 100 -5.73 -27.88 -20.19
CA GLN A 100 -5.22 -26.68 -20.85
C GLN A 100 -5.87 -26.50 -22.23
N PHE A 101 -6.34 -25.29 -22.49
CA PHE A 101 -6.81 -24.90 -23.83
C PHE A 101 -5.65 -24.94 -24.83
N LYS A 102 -5.82 -25.69 -25.92
CA LYS A 102 -4.87 -25.73 -27.04
C LYS A 102 -4.88 -24.36 -27.73
N ARG A 103 -3.75 -23.65 -27.72
CA ARG A 103 -3.56 -22.45 -28.53
C ARG A 103 -3.08 -22.86 -29.93
N LYS A 104 -3.87 -22.60 -30.97
CA LYS A 104 -3.42 -22.74 -32.37
C LYS A 104 -2.75 -21.43 -32.79
N LYS A 105 -1.55 -21.51 -33.36
CA LYS A 105 -0.90 -20.36 -34.00
C LYS A 105 -1.40 -20.26 -35.45
N ALA A 106 -1.56 -19.04 -35.96
CA ALA A 106 -1.81 -18.81 -37.37
C ALA A 106 -0.61 -19.27 -38.20
N LYS A 107 -0.86 -19.76 -39.42
CA LYS A 107 0.19 -20.06 -40.39
C LYS A 107 0.66 -18.73 -40.99
N LEU A 108 1.98 -18.57 -41.08
CA LEU A 108 2.60 -17.52 -41.91
C LEU A 108 2.31 -17.78 -43.39
#